data_AF-A0A161WCN3-F1
#
_entry.id   AF-A0A161WCN3-F1
#
_cell.length_a   1.000
_cell.length_b   1.000
_cell.length_c   1.000
_cell.angle_alpha   90.00
_cell.angle_beta   90.00
_cell.angle_gamma   90.00
#
_symmetry.space_group_name_H-M   'P 1'
#
loop_
_entity.id
_entity.type
_entity.pdbx_description
1 polymer ?
#
loop_
_entity_poly.entity_id
_entity_poly.type
_entity_poly.pdbx_seq_one_letter_code
_entity_poly.pdbx_strand_id
1 'polypeptide(L)'
;LPYPPHSFWNHSTFTCPATIRSGRKPSTGTTSPSPSHRGHCSFLDMAKLMTIPTDLTARMSSAEPPTAKDVPVLHSPSGKVFSIQVKVTDQVHVRPWTHAVYIGEGAANVLFVAFLYTKYERQHDNDRTEADLLTKFLLRVPKENKDPAKPFYEPGQQYRYFWEKIAPLFSYRADMLAEVTWARIHSDAVWHLHKVLKAMDTAPPGSRSRPPKFRGDKIAGWDLVLMVESMRARSEDERVVEFKPKWLAQSPSAPKDANTCRCCALAARKFASNKDRSLDPRDYPCPLWLDPERTTPRGKEGVRQKALERLFQNSSFGDNKHASTLYELLKKTSILVLLKKHQLAKDSRGPLLANKNDEEFCTAMTLRDCSLYMRYRVQSIGGQETVVAESFEAKLADLDKKNADWKFTEWRDKEQALVDEGWYTGRGGMKNCALQR
;
A
#
# COMPACT_ATOMS: atom_id res chain seq x y z
N LEU A 1 -19.10 9.83 -27.48
CA LEU A 1 -18.69 10.78 -28.55
C LEU A 1 -17.84 11.86 -27.90
N PRO A 2 -16.61 12.10 -28.36
CA PRO A 2 -15.71 13.11 -27.80
C PRO A 2 -15.97 14.50 -28.39
N TYR A 3 -15.69 15.54 -27.60
CA TYR A 3 -15.56 16.96 -28.03
C TYR A 3 -14.25 17.52 -27.39
N PRO A 4 -13.66 18.59 -27.93
CA PRO A 4 -12.30 18.47 -28.50
C PRO A 4 -11.25 19.30 -27.75
N PRO A 5 -9.95 19.19 -28.12
CA PRO A 5 -8.90 20.04 -27.56
C PRO A 5 -9.01 21.48 -28.06
N HIS A 6 -8.83 22.46 -27.17
CA HIS A 6 -8.62 23.85 -27.54
C HIS A 6 -7.14 24.24 -27.35
N SER A 7 -6.40 24.22 -28.46
CA SER A 7 -5.11 24.89 -28.60
C SER A 7 -5.26 26.00 -29.64
N PHE A 8 -5.16 27.26 -29.20
CA PHE A 8 -4.96 28.40 -30.10
C PHE A 8 -3.79 29.23 -29.58
N TRP A 9 -2.72 29.27 -30.37
CA TRP A 9 -1.70 30.32 -30.24
C TRP A 9 -2.20 31.57 -30.95
N ASN A 10 -1.86 32.75 -30.40
CA ASN A 10 -1.36 33.80 -31.27
C ASN A 10 -0.42 34.75 -30.50
N HIS A 11 0.49 35.39 -31.23
CA HIS A 11 1.50 36.27 -30.62
C HIS A 11 0.93 37.64 -30.24
N SER A 12 1.47 38.21 -29.16
CA SER A 12 1.67 39.65 -29.02
C SER A 12 3.02 39.89 -28.36
N THR A 13 3.91 40.59 -29.05
CA THR A 13 5.23 41.00 -28.55
C THR A 13 5.09 42.13 -27.53
N PHE A 14 5.84 42.07 -26.43
CA PHE A 14 6.25 43.29 -25.73
C PHE A 14 7.73 43.25 -25.36
N THR A 15 8.38 44.40 -25.56
CA THR A 15 9.83 44.60 -25.38
C THR A 15 10.14 45.05 -23.96
N CYS A 16 11.35 44.73 -23.48
CA CYS A 16 11.88 45.26 -22.22
C CYS A 16 13.28 45.85 -22.49
N PRO A 17 13.50 47.16 -22.26
CA PRO A 17 14.78 47.82 -22.56
C PRO A 17 15.81 47.66 -21.44
N ALA A 18 17.09 47.76 -21.80
CA ALA A 18 18.21 48.07 -20.89
C ALA A 18 18.33 49.62 -20.73
N THR A 19 19.15 50.26 -19.88
CA THR A 19 20.31 49.87 -19.04
C THR A 19 20.31 50.81 -17.77
N ILE A 20 21.33 51.28 -17.02
CA ILE A 20 22.81 51.25 -17.05
C ILE A 20 23.41 51.46 -15.62
N ARG A 21 24.44 50.68 -15.21
CA ARG A 21 25.48 50.98 -14.17
C ARG A 21 24.99 51.27 -12.71
N SER A 22 25.80 51.29 -11.63
CA SER A 22 27.20 50.88 -11.28
C SER A 22 27.30 50.76 -9.73
N GLY A 23 28.29 50.14 -9.07
CA GLY A 23 29.56 49.49 -9.47
C GLY A 23 30.49 49.25 -8.24
N ARG A 24 31.81 49.10 -8.48
CA ARG A 24 32.94 48.94 -7.51
C ARG A 24 33.24 47.54 -6.89
N LYS A 25 34.05 46.79 -7.64
CA LYS A 25 35.35 46.14 -7.29
C LYS A 25 35.48 45.12 -6.11
N PRO A 26 36.51 44.23 -6.15
CA PRO A 26 36.53 42.98 -5.37
C PRO A 26 37.51 42.99 -4.17
N SER A 27 37.43 41.94 -3.35
CA SER A 27 38.50 41.48 -2.45
C SER A 27 38.79 39.99 -2.65
N THR A 28 40.01 39.56 -2.29
CA THR A 28 40.50 38.18 -2.44
C THR A 28 40.38 37.40 -1.14
N GLY A 29 39.88 36.17 -1.19
CA GLY A 29 39.84 35.27 -0.03
C GLY A 29 39.87 33.79 -0.44
N THR A 30 40.93 33.09 -0.04
CA THR A 30 41.05 31.63 -0.13
C THR A 30 40.37 30.94 1.06
N THR A 31 39.52 29.96 0.78
CA THR A 31 39.04 28.99 1.78
C THR A 31 38.87 27.60 1.17
N SER A 32 39.28 26.58 1.91
CA SER A 32 39.18 25.17 1.56
C SER A 32 37.83 24.57 1.97
N PRO A 33 37.38 23.47 1.34
CA PRO A 33 36.11 22.83 1.68
C PRO A 33 36.22 22.02 2.99
N SER A 34 35.30 22.26 3.92
CA SER A 34 35.11 21.45 5.13
C SER A 34 34.15 20.27 4.89
N PRO A 35 34.26 19.16 5.65
CA PRO A 35 33.63 17.89 5.28
C PRO A 35 32.17 17.74 5.71
N SER A 36 31.48 16.82 5.02
CA SER A 36 30.08 16.43 5.17
C SER A 36 29.58 16.22 6.61
N HIS A 37 28.45 16.85 6.96
CA HIS A 37 27.60 16.37 8.06
C HIS A 37 26.94 15.04 7.68
N ARG A 38 27.42 13.93 8.28
CA ARG A 38 26.61 12.71 8.41
C ARG A 38 25.64 12.92 9.57
N GLY A 39 24.34 12.92 9.28
CA GLY A 39 23.33 12.99 10.33
C GLY A 39 23.32 11.72 11.19
N HIS A 40 23.70 11.84 12.46
CA HIS A 40 23.37 10.83 13.47
C HIS A 40 21.99 11.15 14.04
N CYS A 41 21.02 10.27 13.80
CA CYS A 41 19.71 10.32 14.43
C CYS A 41 19.86 9.96 15.92
N SER A 42 19.22 10.71 16.82
CA SER A 42 19.46 10.56 18.25
C SER A 42 18.65 9.41 18.87
N PHE A 43 19.10 8.93 20.03
CA PHE A 43 18.35 7.93 20.82
C PHE A 43 16.95 8.45 21.25
N LEU A 44 16.78 9.77 21.35
CA LEU A 44 15.52 10.44 21.68
C LEU A 44 14.54 10.49 20.49
N ASP A 45 15.04 10.62 19.26
CA ASP A 45 14.22 10.53 18.05
C ASP A 45 13.68 9.10 17.88
N MET A 46 14.51 8.09 18.14
CA MET A 46 14.09 6.69 18.16
C MET A 46 13.06 6.40 19.25
N ALA A 47 13.15 7.04 20.42
CA ALA A 47 12.16 6.90 21.48
C ALA A 47 10.76 7.42 21.08
N LYS A 48 10.68 8.56 20.37
CA LYS A 48 9.42 9.10 19.83
C LYS A 48 8.76 8.21 18.77
N LEU A 49 9.52 7.34 18.11
CA LEU A 49 8.97 6.33 17.18
C LEU A 49 8.43 5.08 17.89
N MET A 50 8.71 4.88 19.18
CA MET A 50 8.25 3.72 19.96
C MET A 50 7.00 3.97 20.81
N THR A 51 6.55 5.22 20.95
CA THR A 51 5.21 5.52 21.49
C THR A 51 4.15 5.15 20.45
N ILE A 52 3.43 4.06 20.70
CA ILE A 52 2.15 3.80 20.03
C ILE A 52 1.24 5.02 20.25
N PRO A 53 0.45 5.50 19.26
CA PRO A 53 -0.60 6.50 19.46
C PRO A 53 -1.80 5.92 20.25
N THR A 54 -1.53 5.47 21.48
CA THR A 54 -2.13 4.26 22.07
C THR A 54 -3.61 4.41 22.40
N ASP A 55 -4.04 5.61 22.80
CA ASP A 55 -5.36 5.76 23.40
C ASP A 55 -6.49 5.81 22.36
N LEU A 56 -7.08 4.63 22.09
CA LEU A 56 -8.36 4.40 21.40
C LEU A 56 -9.60 4.79 22.23
N THR A 57 -9.43 4.96 23.54
CA THR A 57 -10.49 5.36 24.48
C THR A 57 -10.57 6.87 24.66
N ALA A 58 -9.59 7.61 24.12
CA ALA A 58 -9.47 9.06 24.12
C ALA A 58 -10.82 9.70 23.82
N ARG A 59 -11.43 10.27 24.86
CA ARG A 59 -12.78 10.81 24.74
C ARG A 59 -12.75 11.96 23.76
N MET A 60 -13.55 11.82 22.70
CA MET A 60 -13.83 12.89 21.75
C MET A 60 -14.18 14.15 22.51
N SER A 61 -13.55 15.27 22.16
CA SER A 61 -14.02 16.57 22.61
C SER A 61 -15.48 16.71 22.20
N SER A 62 -16.33 17.23 23.11
CA SER A 62 -17.74 17.52 22.85
C SER A 62 -17.93 18.74 21.93
N ALA A 63 -16.98 18.98 21.03
CA ALA A 63 -17.09 19.91 19.93
C ALA A 63 -18.32 19.52 19.10
N GLU A 64 -19.25 20.46 18.97
CA GLU A 64 -20.50 20.27 18.25
C GLU A 64 -20.23 19.81 16.81
N PRO A 65 -21.07 18.92 16.24
CA PRO A 65 -20.89 18.53 14.85
C PRO A 65 -21.03 19.76 13.94
N PRO A 66 -20.00 20.14 13.15
CA PRO A 66 -20.05 21.31 12.28
C PRO A 66 -21.30 21.32 11.39
N THR A 67 -21.98 22.46 11.38
CA THR A 67 -23.30 22.62 10.79
C THR A 67 -23.20 22.96 9.30
N ALA A 68 -24.32 22.90 8.58
CA ALA A 68 -24.37 23.38 7.20
C ALA A 68 -24.07 24.91 7.05
N LYS A 69 -24.04 25.68 8.15
CA LYS A 69 -23.68 27.11 8.13
C LYS A 69 -22.17 27.35 8.11
N ASP A 70 -21.38 26.35 8.50
CA ASP A 70 -19.92 26.43 8.61
C ASP A 70 -19.24 26.38 7.23
N VAL A 71 -19.92 25.86 6.19
CA VAL A 71 -19.34 25.57 4.86
C VAL A 71 -20.09 26.30 3.73
N PRO A 72 -19.41 27.04 2.84
CA PRO A 72 -20.00 27.66 1.67
C PRO A 72 -20.51 26.65 0.63
N VAL A 73 -21.63 27.01 0.01
CA VAL A 73 -22.34 26.25 -1.03
C VAL A 73 -21.43 25.82 -2.20
N LEU A 74 -20.38 26.59 -2.52
CA LEU A 74 -19.42 26.24 -3.57
C LEU A 74 -18.73 24.88 -3.36
N HIS A 75 -18.49 24.49 -2.11
CA HIS A 75 -17.80 23.25 -1.75
C HIS A 75 -18.76 22.09 -1.40
N SER A 76 -20.05 22.38 -1.26
CA SER A 76 -21.10 21.36 -1.31
C SER A 76 -22.33 21.90 -2.03
N PRO A 77 -22.47 21.66 -3.36
CA PRO A 77 -23.65 22.04 -4.13
C PRO A 77 -24.96 21.39 -3.64
N SER A 78 -24.87 20.44 -2.71
CA SER A 78 -26.01 19.79 -2.05
C SER A 78 -26.34 20.35 -0.66
N GLY A 79 -25.54 21.29 -0.15
CA GLY A 79 -25.60 21.80 1.23
C GLY A 79 -25.19 20.79 2.31
N LYS A 80 -24.83 19.55 1.94
CA LYS A 80 -24.47 18.49 2.89
C LYS A 80 -22.97 18.47 3.18
N VAL A 81 -22.65 18.39 4.47
CA VAL A 81 -21.32 18.36 5.06
C VAL A 81 -21.37 17.30 6.15
N PHE A 82 -20.25 16.62 6.40
CA PHE A 82 -20.16 15.58 7.40
C PHE A 82 -19.01 15.88 8.36
N SER A 83 -19.16 15.56 9.64
CA SER A 83 -18.05 15.69 10.59
C SER A 83 -17.19 14.42 10.62
N ILE A 84 -15.89 14.62 10.77
CA ILE A 84 -14.99 13.60 11.33
C ILE A 84 -14.32 14.15 12.59
N GLN A 85 -13.88 13.24 13.43
CA GLN A 85 -12.74 13.49 14.32
C GLN A 85 -11.63 12.50 13.95
N VAL A 86 -10.53 13.00 13.35
CA VAL A 86 -9.33 12.18 13.10
C VAL A 86 -8.44 12.25 14.33
N LYS A 87 -7.89 11.12 14.78
CA LYS A 87 -6.75 11.16 15.70
C LYS A 87 -5.45 11.05 14.90
N VAL A 88 -4.60 12.07 15.00
CA VAL A 88 -3.26 12.07 14.41
C VAL A 88 -2.27 12.18 15.56
N THR A 89 -1.43 11.16 15.74
CA THR A 89 -0.64 10.97 16.98
C THR A 89 -1.56 11.01 18.23
N ASP A 90 -1.30 11.89 19.18
CA ASP A 90 -2.14 12.07 20.38
C ASP A 90 -3.20 13.18 20.24
N GLN A 91 -3.15 13.98 19.17
CA GLN A 91 -4.09 15.07 18.93
C GLN A 91 -5.36 14.61 18.20
N VAL A 92 -6.51 15.18 18.61
CA VAL A 92 -7.81 14.97 17.97
C VAL A 92 -8.16 16.18 17.11
N HIS A 93 -8.13 15.99 15.79
CA HIS A 93 -8.46 17.01 14.80
C HIS A 93 -9.92 16.84 14.37
N VAL A 94 -10.79 17.70 14.91
CA VAL A 94 -12.17 17.85 14.42
C VAL A 94 -12.15 18.70 13.16
N ARG A 95 -12.55 18.14 12.02
CA ARG A 95 -12.51 18.84 10.72
C ARG A 95 -13.76 18.49 9.88
N PRO A 96 -14.44 19.47 9.24
CA PRO A 96 -15.59 19.21 8.36
C PRO A 96 -15.20 18.63 7.01
N TRP A 97 -15.95 17.64 6.52
CA TRP A 97 -15.79 16.94 5.24
C TRP A 97 -16.88 17.35 4.26
N THR A 98 -16.49 17.63 3.02
CA THR A 98 -17.45 17.94 1.96
C THR A 98 -17.98 16.68 1.28
N HIS A 99 -17.09 15.71 1.01
CA HIS A 99 -17.40 14.46 0.31
C HIS A 99 -16.23 13.46 0.42
N ALA A 100 -16.49 12.18 0.11
CA ALA A 100 -15.47 11.14 0.02
C ALA A 100 -15.57 10.37 -1.31
N VAL A 101 -14.43 10.07 -1.95
CA VAL A 101 -14.40 9.47 -3.30
C VAL A 101 -13.81 8.07 -3.25
N TYR A 102 -14.53 7.09 -3.82
CA TYR A 102 -14.10 5.69 -3.93
C TYR A 102 -12.76 5.57 -4.69
N ILE A 103 -11.81 4.84 -4.13
CA ILE A 103 -10.48 4.58 -4.73
C ILE A 103 -10.37 3.15 -5.22
N GLY A 104 -10.76 2.18 -4.40
CA GLY A 104 -10.61 0.75 -4.65
C GLY A 104 -11.15 -0.07 -3.49
N GLU A 105 -11.17 -1.39 -3.60
CA GLU A 105 -11.62 -2.25 -2.50
C GLU A 105 -11.06 -3.67 -2.58
N GLY A 106 -10.93 -4.30 -1.41
CA GLY A 106 -10.61 -5.72 -1.28
C GLY A 106 -11.84 -6.56 -0.90
N ALA A 107 -11.58 -7.79 -0.43
CA ALA A 107 -12.63 -8.69 0.07
C ALA A 107 -13.17 -8.32 1.47
N ALA A 108 -12.51 -7.40 2.19
CA ALA A 108 -12.84 -7.06 3.58
C ALA A 108 -12.97 -5.55 3.86
N ASN A 109 -12.38 -4.68 3.02
CA ASN A 109 -12.34 -3.23 3.22
C ASN A 109 -12.56 -2.49 1.89
N VAL A 110 -13.11 -1.27 1.97
CA VAL A 110 -13.21 -0.30 0.87
C VAL A 110 -12.30 0.90 1.18
N LEU A 111 -11.63 1.43 0.16
CA LEU A 111 -10.76 2.60 0.25
C LEU A 111 -11.42 3.84 -0.35
N PHE A 112 -11.35 4.96 0.37
CA PHE A 112 -11.83 6.28 -0.09
C PHE A 112 -10.77 7.37 0.16
N VAL A 113 -10.73 8.39 -0.70
CA VAL A 113 -10.05 9.67 -0.38
C VAL A 113 -11.02 10.59 0.36
N ALA A 114 -10.49 11.24 1.39
CA ALA A 114 -11.11 12.33 2.13
C ALA A 114 -11.05 13.65 1.37
N PHE A 115 -12.08 14.48 1.47
CA PHE A 115 -11.98 15.91 1.15
C PHE A 115 -12.46 16.74 2.34
N LEU A 116 -11.52 17.42 2.99
CA LEU A 116 -11.80 18.40 4.04
C LEU A 116 -12.21 19.74 3.43
N TYR A 117 -12.95 20.51 4.22
CA TYR A 117 -13.27 21.88 3.90
C TYR A 117 -12.22 22.88 4.45
N THR A 118 -11.69 23.70 3.55
CA THR A 118 -10.43 24.46 3.70
C THR A 118 -10.45 25.60 4.70
N LYS A 119 -11.59 26.24 4.98
CA LYS A 119 -11.67 27.40 5.92
C LYS A 119 -11.42 27.03 7.38
N TYR A 120 -11.41 25.73 7.71
CA TYR A 120 -11.00 25.23 9.04
C TYR A 120 -9.59 24.65 9.03
N GLU A 121 -8.79 24.97 8.02
CA GLU A 121 -7.33 24.84 8.08
C GLU A 121 -6.80 25.66 9.27
N ARG A 122 -6.15 24.95 10.19
CA ARG A 122 -5.23 25.51 11.16
C ARG A 122 -3.99 24.65 11.08
N GLN A 123 -2.99 25.18 10.37
CA GLN A 123 -1.66 24.63 10.28
C GLN A 123 -1.16 24.31 11.70
N HIS A 124 -0.64 23.10 11.86
CA HIS A 124 0.06 22.66 13.05
C HIS A 124 1.55 22.73 12.72
N ASP A 125 2.38 23.29 13.61
CA ASP A 125 3.75 23.73 13.27
C ASP A 125 4.70 22.63 12.76
N ASN A 126 4.32 21.35 12.93
CA ASN A 126 5.06 20.19 12.45
C ASN A 126 4.58 19.65 11.08
N ASP A 127 3.36 20.00 10.64
CA ASP A 127 2.80 19.59 9.35
C ASP A 127 3.13 20.65 8.28
N ARG A 128 4.01 20.30 7.33
CA ARG A 128 4.54 21.27 6.34
C ARG A 128 3.45 21.90 5.47
N THR A 129 2.37 21.17 5.18
CA THR A 129 1.06 21.70 4.79
C THR A 129 -0.05 20.75 5.31
N GLU A 130 -1.26 21.24 5.56
CA GLU A 130 -2.39 20.33 5.86
C GLU A 130 -2.86 19.53 4.64
N ALA A 131 -2.49 19.96 3.43
CA ALA A 131 -2.63 19.17 2.21
C ALA A 131 -1.81 17.87 2.28
N ASP A 132 -0.72 17.83 3.05
CA ASP A 132 0.03 16.60 3.30
C ASP A 132 -0.83 15.57 4.03
N LEU A 133 -1.48 15.90 5.16
CA LEU A 133 -2.36 14.95 5.88
C LEU A 133 -3.50 14.41 5.00
N LEU A 134 -4.09 15.28 4.17
CA LEU A 134 -5.18 14.96 3.24
C LEU A 134 -4.75 14.01 2.11
N THR A 135 -3.57 14.22 1.54
CA THR A 135 -3.05 13.38 0.44
C THR A 135 -2.31 12.14 0.94
N LYS A 136 -1.79 12.19 2.17
CA LYS A 136 -1.08 11.10 2.88
C LYS A 136 -2.00 9.95 3.25
N PHE A 137 -3.29 10.15 3.50
CA PHE A 137 -4.16 9.08 4.02
C PHE A 137 -5.39 8.76 3.17
N LEU A 138 -5.75 7.46 3.14
CA LEU A 138 -7.01 6.94 2.64
C LEU A 138 -7.86 6.43 3.81
N LEU A 139 -9.17 6.67 3.81
CA LEU A 139 -10.08 5.92 4.67
C LEU A 139 -10.08 4.46 4.26
N ARG A 140 -9.95 3.56 5.23
CA ARG A 140 -10.04 2.11 5.08
C ARG A 140 -11.23 1.61 5.90
N VAL A 141 -12.35 1.46 5.21
CA VAL A 141 -13.68 1.26 5.80
C VAL A 141 -14.07 -0.23 5.71
N PRO A 142 -14.40 -0.90 6.83
CA PRO A 142 -14.87 -2.28 6.86
C PRO A 142 -16.07 -2.56 5.94
N LYS A 143 -16.05 -3.70 5.24
CA LYS A 143 -17.22 -4.27 4.57
C LYS A 143 -18.17 -4.96 5.54
N GLU A 144 -19.47 -4.86 5.27
CA GLU A 144 -20.49 -5.70 5.93
C GLU A 144 -20.16 -7.17 5.67
N ASN A 145 -20.23 -7.99 6.72
CA ASN A 145 -19.82 -9.38 6.63
C ASN A 145 -20.95 -10.24 6.04
N LYS A 146 -20.72 -10.81 4.86
CA LYS A 146 -21.71 -11.65 4.14
C LYS A 146 -22.06 -12.96 4.85
N ASP A 147 -21.24 -13.37 5.82
CA ASP A 147 -21.33 -14.64 6.53
C ASP A 147 -21.29 -14.35 8.03
N PRO A 148 -22.42 -14.41 8.75
CA PRO A 148 -22.47 -14.13 10.19
C PRO A 148 -21.64 -15.09 11.05
N ALA A 149 -21.35 -16.32 10.58
CA ALA A 149 -20.54 -17.29 11.31
C ALA A 149 -19.03 -17.01 11.17
N LYS A 150 -18.62 -16.28 10.14
CA LYS A 150 -17.23 -15.85 9.95
C LYS A 150 -16.87 -14.72 10.92
N PRO A 151 -15.95 -14.91 11.89
CA PRO A 151 -15.50 -13.83 12.76
C PRO A 151 -14.83 -12.68 11.98
N PHE A 152 -15.13 -11.44 12.40
CA PHE A 152 -14.56 -10.21 11.86
C PHE A 152 -13.79 -9.46 12.97
N TYR A 153 -12.62 -8.89 12.64
CA TYR A 153 -11.86 -8.06 13.57
C TYR A 153 -12.16 -6.58 13.34
N GLU A 154 -12.59 -5.91 14.40
CA GLU A 154 -12.94 -4.48 14.39
C GLU A 154 -11.72 -3.60 14.05
N PRO A 155 -11.93 -2.38 13.52
CA PRO A 155 -10.85 -1.42 13.28
C PRO A 155 -9.92 -1.19 14.48
N GLY A 156 -10.45 -1.06 15.70
CA GLY A 156 -9.65 -0.91 16.92
C GLY A 156 -8.86 -2.17 17.34
N GLN A 157 -9.22 -3.34 16.82
CA GLN A 157 -8.47 -4.59 17.02
C GLN A 157 -7.36 -4.73 15.97
N GLN A 158 -7.64 -4.34 14.72
CA GLN A 158 -6.64 -4.28 13.64
C GLN A 158 -5.57 -3.21 13.90
N TYR A 159 -5.98 -2.05 14.42
CA TYR A 159 -5.07 -0.96 14.81
C TYR A 159 -4.05 -1.43 15.85
N ARG A 160 -4.54 -2.02 16.94
CA ARG A 160 -3.71 -2.60 18.00
C ARG A 160 -2.79 -3.69 17.48
N TYR A 161 -3.31 -4.64 16.70
CA TYR A 161 -2.47 -5.68 16.10
C TYR A 161 -1.35 -5.12 15.22
N PHE A 162 -1.60 -4.07 14.43
CA PHE A 162 -0.55 -3.41 13.65
C PHE A 162 0.55 -2.86 14.57
N TRP A 163 0.21 -2.06 15.58
CA TRP A 163 1.21 -1.40 16.43
C TRP A 163 1.86 -2.32 17.48
N GLU A 164 1.13 -3.29 18.03
CA GLU A 164 1.60 -4.22 19.08
C GLU A 164 2.34 -5.45 18.53
N LYS A 165 2.02 -5.90 17.30
CA LYS A 165 2.52 -7.18 16.75
C LYS A 165 3.26 -7.05 15.40
N ILE A 166 2.97 -6.04 14.58
CA ILE A 166 3.58 -5.89 13.25
C ILE A 166 4.69 -4.83 13.23
N ALA A 167 4.42 -3.61 13.69
CA ALA A 167 5.38 -2.51 13.73
C ALA A 167 6.69 -2.85 14.48
N PRO A 168 6.70 -3.60 15.60
CA PRO A 168 7.94 -3.98 16.29
C PRO A 168 8.85 -4.87 15.45
N LEU A 169 8.31 -5.66 14.51
CA LEU A 169 9.09 -6.55 13.63
C LEU A 169 9.98 -5.77 12.64
N PHE A 170 9.59 -4.53 12.34
CA PHE A 170 10.32 -3.61 11.47
C PHE A 170 10.92 -2.44 12.28
N SER A 171 11.07 -2.60 13.60
CA SER A 171 11.59 -1.57 14.52
C SER A 171 10.87 -0.22 14.39
N TYR A 172 9.55 -0.24 14.21
CA TYR A 172 8.69 0.93 14.00
C TYR A 172 9.07 1.83 12.80
N ARG A 173 9.78 1.27 11.80
CA ARG A 173 10.23 2.00 10.61
C ARG A 173 9.08 2.44 9.71
N ALA A 174 8.68 3.69 9.86
CA ALA A 174 7.71 4.38 9.00
C ALA A 174 8.20 4.59 7.55
N ASP A 175 9.45 4.26 7.21
CA ASP A 175 9.94 4.19 5.83
C ASP A 175 9.76 2.79 5.19
N MET A 176 9.42 1.76 5.99
CA MET A 176 9.16 0.39 5.53
C MET A 176 7.69 -0.04 5.65
N LEU A 177 6.92 0.62 6.51
CA LEU A 177 5.50 0.32 6.71
C LEU A 177 4.66 1.49 6.21
N ALA A 178 3.56 1.18 5.51
CA ALA A 178 2.51 2.15 5.23
C ALA A 178 1.88 2.54 6.58
N GLU A 179 1.88 3.84 6.88
CA GLU A 179 1.41 4.35 8.18
C GLU A 179 -0.07 4.03 8.41
N VAL A 180 -0.43 3.65 9.65
CA VAL A 180 -1.80 3.32 10.05
C VAL A 180 -2.21 4.14 11.26
N THR A 181 -3.20 5.01 11.08
CA THR A 181 -3.93 5.70 12.16
C THR A 181 -5.43 5.38 12.10
N TRP A 182 -6.26 6.07 12.87
CA TRP A 182 -7.71 5.89 12.90
C TRP A 182 -8.47 7.22 12.98
N ALA A 183 -9.76 7.16 12.65
CA ALA A 183 -10.67 8.28 12.79
C ALA A 183 -12.08 7.79 13.19
N ARG A 184 -12.88 8.67 13.81
CA ARG A 184 -14.31 8.44 14.03
C ARG A 184 -15.14 9.31 13.10
N ILE A 185 -15.93 8.66 12.23
CA ILE A 185 -16.84 9.28 11.26
C ILE A 185 -18.26 9.36 11.82
N HIS A 186 -18.98 10.45 11.53
CA HIS A 186 -20.39 10.56 11.89
C HIS A 186 -21.27 9.57 11.11
N SER A 187 -22.45 9.24 11.62
CA SER A 187 -23.43 8.38 10.95
C SER A 187 -23.83 8.90 9.56
N ASP A 188 -23.85 10.22 9.36
CA ASP A 188 -24.10 10.83 8.05
C ASP A 188 -22.95 10.63 7.06
N ALA A 189 -21.70 10.56 7.53
CA ALA A 189 -20.55 10.19 6.70
C ALA A 189 -20.63 8.72 6.29
N VAL A 190 -20.99 7.82 7.22
CA VAL A 190 -21.30 6.41 6.92
C VAL A 190 -22.39 6.32 5.83
N TRP A 191 -23.49 7.06 5.99
CA TRP A 191 -24.58 7.15 5.01
C TRP A 191 -24.08 7.66 3.65
N HIS A 192 -23.23 8.68 3.61
CA HIS A 192 -22.64 9.21 2.38
C HIS A 192 -21.77 8.17 1.67
N LEU A 193 -20.93 7.43 2.41
CA LEU A 193 -20.10 6.36 1.85
C LEU A 193 -20.96 5.22 1.25
N HIS A 194 -22.08 4.85 1.88
CA HIS A 194 -23.06 3.93 1.29
C HIS A 194 -23.69 4.50 -0.01
N LYS A 195 -24.01 5.80 -0.06
CA LYS A 195 -24.55 6.45 -1.27
C LYS A 195 -23.55 6.45 -2.42
N VAL A 196 -22.28 6.75 -2.14
CA VAL A 196 -21.17 6.68 -3.12
C VAL A 196 -21.07 5.26 -3.69
N LEU A 197 -21.07 4.23 -2.85
CA LEU A 197 -21.05 2.84 -3.32
C LEU A 197 -22.27 2.46 -4.16
N LYS A 198 -23.48 2.86 -3.76
CA LYS A 198 -24.70 2.60 -4.56
C LYS A 198 -24.63 3.28 -5.93
N ALA A 199 -24.11 4.50 -6.02
CA ALA A 199 -23.91 5.20 -7.29
C ALA A 199 -22.86 4.52 -8.17
N MET A 200 -21.77 4.00 -7.57
CA MET A 200 -20.73 3.24 -8.28
C MET A 200 -21.22 1.86 -8.79
N ASP A 201 -22.19 1.25 -8.11
CA ASP A 201 -22.85 0.00 -8.54
C ASP A 201 -23.76 0.19 -9.76
N THR A 202 -24.44 1.34 -9.85
CA THR A 202 -25.36 1.71 -10.94
C THR A 202 -24.78 2.74 -11.91
N ALA A 203 -23.44 2.89 -11.96
CA ALA A 203 -22.79 3.89 -12.82
C ALA A 203 -23.00 3.54 -14.31
N PRO A 204 -23.28 4.53 -15.18
CA PRO A 204 -23.60 4.30 -16.58
C PRO A 204 -22.38 3.79 -17.38
N PRO A 205 -22.59 3.13 -18.54
CA PRO A 205 -21.51 2.66 -19.40
C PRO A 205 -20.48 3.74 -19.73
N GLY A 206 -19.20 3.38 -19.70
CA GLY A 206 -18.08 4.31 -19.88
C GLY A 206 -17.71 5.13 -18.63
N SER A 207 -18.57 5.21 -17.61
CA SER A 207 -18.19 5.78 -16.31
C SER A 207 -17.41 4.80 -15.45
N ARG A 208 -16.62 5.34 -14.51
CA ARG A 208 -15.91 4.52 -13.51
C ARG A 208 -16.94 3.82 -12.60
N SER A 209 -17.08 2.51 -12.77
CA SER A 209 -18.03 1.68 -12.02
C SER A 209 -17.31 0.75 -11.04
N ARG A 210 -18.05 0.21 -10.07
CA ARG A 210 -17.52 -0.76 -9.10
C ARG A 210 -17.22 -2.10 -9.78
N PRO A 211 -16.12 -2.82 -9.44
CA PRO A 211 -15.84 -4.15 -9.99
C PRO A 211 -17.01 -5.12 -9.76
N PRO A 212 -17.49 -5.87 -10.77
CA PRO A 212 -18.73 -6.65 -10.68
C PRO A 212 -18.83 -7.58 -9.48
N LYS A 213 -17.73 -8.24 -9.10
CA LYS A 213 -17.62 -9.15 -7.94
C LYS A 213 -17.87 -8.53 -6.56
N PHE A 214 -17.97 -7.19 -6.48
CA PHE A 214 -18.21 -6.44 -5.25
C PHE A 214 -19.51 -5.62 -5.28
N ARG A 215 -20.28 -5.65 -6.38
CA ARG A 215 -21.54 -4.91 -6.47
C ARG A 215 -22.54 -5.46 -5.46
N GLY A 216 -23.20 -4.57 -4.72
CA GLY A 216 -24.05 -4.93 -3.58
C GLY A 216 -23.31 -5.17 -2.25
N ASP A 217 -21.97 -5.24 -2.22
CA ASP A 217 -21.21 -5.27 -0.95
C ASP A 217 -21.42 -3.94 -0.20
N LYS A 218 -22.01 -3.97 1.01
CA LYS A 218 -22.11 -2.78 1.86
C LYS A 218 -20.85 -2.56 2.71
N ILE A 219 -20.73 -1.39 3.31
CA ILE A 219 -19.82 -1.17 4.47
C ILE A 219 -20.54 -1.56 5.76
N ALA A 220 -19.79 -1.91 6.82
CA ALA A 220 -20.34 -2.45 8.07
C ALA A 220 -20.86 -1.40 9.07
N GLY A 221 -20.88 -0.12 8.72
CA GLY A 221 -21.56 0.93 9.50
C GLY A 221 -20.86 1.47 10.75
N TRP A 222 -19.63 1.03 11.05
CA TRP A 222 -18.86 1.47 12.22
C TRP A 222 -18.52 2.97 12.18
N ASP A 223 -18.52 3.62 13.35
CA ASP A 223 -18.03 4.99 13.52
C ASP A 223 -16.50 5.03 13.45
N LEU A 224 -15.82 4.09 14.12
CA LEU A 224 -14.38 3.94 14.08
C LEU A 224 -13.96 3.31 12.74
N VAL A 225 -13.09 4.00 12.01
CA VAL A 225 -12.47 3.52 10.76
C VAL A 225 -10.95 3.68 10.82
N LEU A 226 -10.23 2.88 10.01
CA LEU A 226 -8.78 3.06 9.87
C LEU A 226 -8.47 4.12 8.80
N MET A 227 -7.34 4.78 8.97
CA MET A 227 -6.70 5.61 7.95
C MET A 227 -5.34 5.00 7.63
N VAL A 228 -5.08 4.74 6.35
CA VAL A 228 -3.85 4.08 5.88
C VAL A 228 -3.13 4.94 4.86
N GLU A 229 -1.81 4.86 4.84
CA GLU A 229 -0.99 5.68 3.95
C GLU A 229 -1.32 5.45 2.47
N SER A 230 -1.57 6.55 1.77
CA SER A 230 -1.83 6.64 0.35
C SER A 230 -0.52 6.47 -0.41
N MET A 231 -0.27 5.25 -0.90
CA MET A 231 0.87 4.93 -1.77
C MET A 231 0.63 5.28 -3.25
N ARG A 232 -0.37 6.14 -3.54
CA ARG A 232 -0.72 6.60 -4.89
C ARG A 232 0.30 7.62 -5.41
N ALA A 233 0.43 7.75 -6.73
CA ALA A 233 1.20 8.84 -7.33
C ALA A 233 0.62 10.20 -6.89
N ARG A 234 1.50 11.10 -6.45
CA ARG A 234 1.20 12.46 -6.00
C ARG A 234 1.21 13.46 -7.18
N SER A 235 1.97 13.16 -8.23
CA SER A 235 2.21 13.99 -9.41
C SER A 235 2.27 13.14 -10.69
N GLU A 236 2.22 13.76 -11.87
CA GLU A 236 2.18 13.07 -13.17
C GLU A 236 3.48 12.32 -13.52
N ASP A 237 4.60 12.77 -12.95
CA ASP A 237 5.91 12.14 -13.06
C ASP A 237 6.14 11.02 -12.03
N GLU A 238 5.26 10.86 -11.03
CA GLU A 238 5.30 9.71 -10.13
C GLU A 238 4.65 8.47 -10.75
N ARG A 239 5.28 7.32 -10.49
CA ARG A 239 4.85 5.98 -10.88
C ARG A 239 4.70 5.12 -9.64
N VAL A 240 3.73 4.20 -9.67
CA VAL A 240 3.45 3.28 -8.57
C VAL A 240 3.43 1.85 -9.09
N VAL A 241 3.97 0.95 -8.28
CA VAL A 241 3.93 -0.49 -8.44
C VAL A 241 3.32 -1.08 -7.17
N GLU A 242 2.28 -1.89 -7.31
CA GLU A 242 1.67 -2.68 -6.23
C GLU A 242 1.81 -4.16 -6.56
N PHE A 243 2.40 -4.94 -5.66
CA PHE A 243 2.35 -6.40 -5.75
C PHE A 243 2.35 -7.05 -4.36
N LYS A 244 1.89 -8.29 -4.25
CA LYS A 244 2.01 -9.05 -2.99
C LYS A 244 3.28 -9.91 -3.04
N PRO A 245 4.29 -9.72 -2.17
CA PRO A 245 5.55 -10.47 -2.20
C PRO A 245 5.40 -11.97 -1.86
N LYS A 246 4.24 -12.38 -1.35
CA LYS A 246 3.89 -13.77 -1.00
C LYS A 246 4.94 -14.43 -0.09
N TRP A 247 5.34 -15.66 -0.39
CA TRP A 247 6.28 -16.43 0.41
C TRP A 247 7.68 -16.23 -0.17
N LEU A 248 8.58 -15.62 0.60
CA LEU A 248 9.96 -15.36 0.19
C LEU A 248 10.92 -16.54 0.47
N ALA A 249 10.38 -17.66 0.96
CA ALA A 249 11.07 -18.94 1.15
C ALA A 249 10.15 -20.11 0.76
N GLN A 250 10.71 -21.32 0.69
CA GLN A 250 9.91 -22.53 0.50
C GLN A 250 9.07 -22.84 1.75
N SER A 251 7.92 -23.50 1.59
CA SER A 251 7.13 -23.96 2.73
C SER A 251 7.87 -25.04 3.52
N PRO A 252 7.93 -24.99 4.86
CA PRO A 252 8.48 -26.09 5.67
C PRO A 252 7.67 -27.40 5.54
N SER A 253 6.42 -27.32 5.07
CA SER A 253 5.58 -28.50 4.76
C SER A 253 5.79 -29.04 3.33
N ALA A 254 6.73 -28.50 2.55
CA ALA A 254 7.05 -29.02 1.23
C ALA A 254 7.88 -30.33 1.32
N PRO A 255 7.68 -31.31 0.42
CA PRO A 255 8.53 -32.49 0.31
C PRO A 255 10.02 -32.17 0.12
N LYS A 256 10.90 -33.08 0.56
CA LYS A 256 12.37 -32.91 0.46
C LYS A 256 12.88 -32.83 -0.99
N ASP A 257 12.11 -33.39 -1.93
CA ASP A 257 12.35 -33.41 -3.38
C ASP A 257 11.61 -32.30 -4.14
N ALA A 258 10.96 -31.36 -3.44
CA ALA A 258 10.16 -30.30 -4.04
C ALA A 258 10.97 -29.35 -4.95
N ASN A 259 10.84 -29.54 -6.26
CA ASN A 259 11.40 -28.69 -7.31
C ASN A 259 10.59 -27.41 -7.61
N THR A 260 9.41 -27.27 -6.98
CA THR A 260 8.50 -26.14 -7.17
C THR A 260 8.21 -25.47 -5.84
N CYS A 261 8.22 -24.13 -5.77
CA CYS A 261 7.90 -23.42 -4.54
C CYS A 261 6.39 -23.35 -4.31
N ARG A 262 5.96 -23.20 -3.05
CA ARG A 262 4.53 -23.12 -2.66
C ARG A 262 3.69 -22.20 -3.55
N CYS A 263 4.17 -21.00 -3.84
CA CYS A 263 3.42 -20.02 -4.64
C CYS A 263 3.24 -20.49 -6.09
N CYS A 264 4.28 -21.07 -6.69
CA CYS A 264 4.21 -21.67 -8.02
C CYS A 264 3.32 -22.92 -8.04
N ALA A 265 3.42 -23.79 -7.04
CA ALA A 265 2.58 -24.98 -6.89
C ALA A 265 1.08 -24.60 -6.79
N LEU A 266 0.76 -23.59 -5.98
CA LEU A 266 -0.60 -23.07 -5.83
C LEU A 266 -1.11 -22.32 -7.07
N ALA A 267 -0.24 -21.63 -7.81
CA ALA A 267 -0.59 -21.03 -9.09
C ALA A 267 -0.95 -22.11 -10.12
N ALA A 268 -0.11 -23.13 -10.28
CA ALA A 268 -0.36 -24.23 -11.20
C ALA A 268 -1.63 -25.03 -10.85
N ARG A 269 -1.85 -25.35 -9.57
CA ARG A 269 -3.07 -26.04 -9.11
C ARG A 269 -4.33 -25.26 -9.49
N LYS A 270 -4.34 -23.95 -9.25
CA LYS A 270 -5.44 -23.06 -9.65
C LYS A 270 -5.60 -22.99 -11.16
N PHE A 271 -4.52 -22.77 -11.91
CA PHE A 271 -4.53 -22.71 -13.38
C PHE A 271 -5.08 -23.99 -14.01
N ALA A 272 -4.74 -25.16 -13.44
CA ALA A 272 -5.30 -26.43 -13.87
C ALA A 272 -6.83 -26.44 -13.77
N SER A 273 -7.40 -25.89 -12.70
CA SER A 273 -8.85 -25.77 -12.47
C SER A 273 -9.55 -24.65 -13.26
N ASN A 274 -8.94 -23.46 -13.40
CA ASN A 274 -9.63 -22.25 -13.85
C ASN A 274 -9.06 -21.56 -15.11
N LYS A 275 -7.90 -22.00 -15.61
CA LYS A 275 -7.20 -21.45 -16.80
C LYS A 275 -6.87 -19.94 -16.75
N ASP A 276 -6.85 -19.34 -15.55
CA ASP A 276 -6.51 -17.93 -15.34
C ASP A 276 -5.09 -17.61 -15.85
N ARG A 277 -4.99 -16.77 -16.87
CA ARG A 277 -3.72 -16.45 -17.53
C ARG A 277 -2.69 -15.79 -16.62
N SER A 278 -3.10 -15.16 -15.52
CA SER A 278 -2.17 -14.63 -14.51
C SER A 278 -1.43 -15.74 -13.74
N LEU A 279 -1.89 -16.99 -13.84
CA LEU A 279 -1.38 -18.18 -13.15
C LEU A 279 -0.73 -19.22 -14.09
N ASP A 280 -0.58 -18.90 -15.39
CA ASP A 280 -0.04 -19.83 -16.42
C ASP A 280 1.39 -20.29 -16.05
N PRO A 281 1.66 -21.60 -15.85
CA PRO A 281 2.95 -22.11 -15.38
C PRO A 281 4.19 -21.75 -16.23
N ARG A 282 3.98 -21.40 -17.50
CA ARG A 282 5.03 -20.94 -18.43
C ARG A 282 5.50 -19.52 -18.14
N ASP A 283 4.71 -18.75 -17.41
CA ASP A 283 4.81 -17.29 -17.35
C ASP A 283 4.61 -16.70 -15.94
N TYR A 284 4.05 -17.45 -14.99
CA TYR A 284 3.87 -17.03 -13.59
C TYR A 284 5.20 -16.62 -12.94
N PRO A 285 5.33 -15.39 -12.40
CA PRO A 285 6.57 -14.92 -11.80
C PRO A 285 6.76 -15.51 -10.41
N CYS A 286 7.82 -16.31 -10.23
CA CYS A 286 8.11 -16.94 -8.95
C CYS A 286 8.56 -15.92 -7.89
N PRO A 287 7.85 -15.75 -6.75
CA PRO A 287 8.20 -14.74 -5.75
C PRO A 287 9.57 -14.94 -5.09
N LEU A 288 10.14 -16.15 -5.14
CA LEU A 288 11.51 -16.41 -4.66
C LEU A 288 12.58 -15.65 -5.43
N TRP A 289 12.29 -15.12 -6.63
CA TRP A 289 13.22 -14.27 -7.38
C TRP A 289 13.38 -12.86 -6.78
N LEU A 290 12.49 -12.44 -5.88
CA LEU A 290 12.61 -11.19 -5.11
C LEU A 290 13.73 -11.26 -4.08
N ASP A 291 14.04 -12.44 -3.55
CA ASP A 291 14.98 -12.66 -2.45
C ASP A 291 16.38 -12.09 -2.76
N PRO A 292 16.82 -10.99 -2.10
CA PRO A 292 18.12 -10.38 -2.37
C PRO A 292 19.30 -11.30 -2.10
N GLU A 293 19.13 -12.23 -1.16
CA GLU A 293 20.16 -13.17 -0.69
C GLU A 293 20.24 -14.43 -1.57
N ARG A 294 19.28 -14.64 -2.47
CA ARG A 294 19.29 -15.76 -3.42
C ARG A 294 20.28 -15.49 -4.54
N THR A 295 21.33 -16.30 -4.62
CA THR A 295 22.15 -16.44 -5.82
C THR A 295 21.30 -16.83 -7.03
N THR A 296 21.46 -16.13 -8.16
CA THR A 296 20.87 -16.56 -9.43
C THR A 296 21.70 -17.73 -9.99
N PRO A 297 21.11 -18.91 -10.29
CA PRO A 297 21.84 -19.97 -10.98
C PRO A 297 22.20 -19.55 -12.41
N ARG A 298 23.39 -19.95 -12.88
CA ARG A 298 23.90 -19.62 -14.21
C ARG A 298 22.88 -19.99 -15.31
N GLY A 299 22.53 -19.05 -16.17
CA GLY A 299 21.54 -19.23 -17.24
C GLY A 299 20.08 -18.98 -16.82
N LYS A 300 19.82 -18.59 -15.56
CA LYS A 300 18.49 -18.20 -15.06
C LYS A 300 18.33 -16.68 -14.91
N GLU A 301 19.31 -15.88 -15.36
CA GLU A 301 19.33 -14.42 -15.21
C GLU A 301 18.12 -13.77 -15.91
N GLY A 302 17.87 -14.13 -17.17
CA GLY A 302 16.68 -13.70 -17.91
C GLY A 302 15.36 -14.22 -17.32
N VAL A 303 15.37 -15.38 -16.63
CA VAL A 303 14.19 -15.91 -15.92
C VAL A 303 13.88 -15.07 -14.69
N ARG A 304 14.93 -14.67 -13.93
CA ARG A 304 14.81 -13.76 -12.80
C ARG A 304 14.33 -12.38 -13.24
N GLN A 305 14.94 -11.82 -14.28
CA GLN A 305 14.55 -10.52 -14.85
C GLN A 305 13.07 -10.52 -15.30
N LYS A 306 12.65 -11.48 -16.14
CA LYS A 306 11.27 -11.61 -16.61
C LYS A 306 10.26 -11.81 -15.47
N ALA A 307 10.67 -12.43 -14.37
CA ALA A 307 9.83 -12.54 -13.17
C ALA A 307 9.70 -11.20 -12.42
N LEU A 308 10.78 -10.42 -12.30
CA LEU A 308 10.77 -9.08 -11.69
C LEU A 308 9.98 -8.08 -12.53
N GLU A 309 10.16 -8.06 -13.85
CA GLU A 309 9.38 -7.23 -14.80
C GLU A 309 7.87 -7.44 -14.65
N ARG A 310 7.45 -8.69 -14.40
CA ARG A 310 6.04 -9.05 -14.18
C ARG A 310 5.53 -8.79 -12.77
N LEU A 311 6.37 -8.96 -11.74
CA LEU A 311 6.01 -8.56 -10.39
C LEU A 311 5.91 -7.04 -10.25
N PHE A 312 6.68 -6.29 -11.05
CA PHE A 312 6.75 -4.84 -10.98
C PHE A 312 5.95 -4.13 -12.07
N GLN A 313 4.96 -4.81 -12.69
CA GLN A 313 4.01 -4.16 -13.59
C GLN A 313 3.31 -2.98 -12.89
N ASN A 314 3.17 -1.86 -13.59
CA ASN A 314 2.48 -0.68 -13.08
C ASN A 314 0.98 -0.87 -13.29
N SER A 315 0.16 -0.54 -12.29
CA SER A 315 -1.30 -0.67 -12.34
C SER A 315 -1.96 0.11 -13.48
N SER A 316 -1.26 1.07 -14.09
CA SER A 316 -1.75 1.98 -15.12
C SER A 316 -1.17 1.73 -16.53
N PHE A 317 -0.01 1.07 -16.64
CA PHE A 317 0.69 0.84 -17.92
C PHE A 317 1.50 -0.48 -17.85
N GLY A 318 1.51 -1.25 -18.96
CA GLY A 318 1.92 -2.67 -19.00
C GLY A 318 3.34 -3.03 -18.51
N ASP A 319 4.23 -3.41 -19.43
CA ASP A 319 5.55 -3.92 -19.03
C ASP A 319 6.44 -2.79 -18.49
N ASN A 320 6.89 -2.94 -17.24
CA ASN A 320 7.62 -1.88 -16.55
C ASN A 320 9.12 -1.92 -16.90
N LYS A 321 9.50 -1.13 -17.91
CA LYS A 321 10.89 -0.89 -18.34
C LYS A 321 11.86 -0.46 -17.23
N HIS A 322 11.38 -0.06 -16.06
CA HIS A 322 12.21 0.32 -14.90
C HIS A 322 12.47 -0.84 -13.93
N ALA A 323 11.89 -2.03 -14.13
CA ALA A 323 11.86 -3.09 -13.13
C ALA A 323 13.24 -3.50 -12.59
N SER A 324 14.26 -3.58 -13.43
CA SER A 324 15.64 -3.87 -13.01
C SER A 324 16.18 -2.77 -12.08
N THR A 325 16.00 -1.49 -12.43
CA THR A 325 16.40 -0.35 -11.59
C THR A 325 15.64 -0.33 -10.26
N LEU A 326 14.34 -0.61 -10.28
CA LEU A 326 13.52 -0.74 -9.07
C LEU A 326 14.02 -1.90 -8.18
N TYR A 327 14.48 -3.00 -8.76
CA TYR A 327 15.07 -4.10 -7.99
C TYR A 327 16.40 -3.71 -7.34
N GLU A 328 17.29 -3.05 -8.07
CA GLU A 328 18.57 -2.55 -7.54
C GLU A 328 18.38 -1.50 -6.43
N LEU A 329 17.28 -0.72 -6.46
CA LEU A 329 16.91 0.18 -5.38
C LEU A 329 16.28 -0.59 -4.19
N LEU A 330 15.35 -1.50 -4.46
CA LEU A 330 14.67 -2.30 -3.43
C LEU A 330 15.65 -3.15 -2.61
N LYS A 331 16.69 -3.73 -3.24
CA LYS A 331 17.76 -4.47 -2.55
C LYS A 331 18.60 -3.64 -1.58
N LYS A 332 18.65 -2.31 -1.74
CA LYS A 332 19.35 -1.40 -0.81
C LYS A 332 18.55 -1.17 0.48
N THR A 333 17.25 -1.48 0.45
CA THR A 333 16.39 -1.54 1.64
C THR A 333 16.46 -2.94 2.25
N SER A 334 16.36 -3.06 3.58
CA SER A 334 16.26 -4.38 4.24
C SER A 334 14.82 -4.93 4.30
N ILE A 335 13.86 -4.34 3.57
CA ILE A 335 12.43 -4.65 3.70
C ILE A 335 12.10 -6.10 3.34
N LEU A 336 12.67 -6.62 2.25
CA LEU A 336 12.49 -8.02 1.83
C LEU A 336 13.23 -9.00 2.75
N VAL A 337 14.41 -8.62 3.25
CA VAL A 337 15.23 -9.44 4.16
C VAL A 337 14.53 -9.59 5.51
N LEU A 338 14.04 -8.49 6.09
CA LEU A 338 13.23 -8.52 7.31
C LEU A 338 11.92 -9.27 7.11
N LEU A 339 11.21 -9.03 6.01
CA LEU A 339 9.97 -9.76 5.72
C LEU A 339 10.22 -11.28 5.62
N LYS A 340 11.23 -11.70 4.87
CA LYS A 340 11.67 -13.12 4.75
C LYS A 340 12.05 -13.71 6.11
N LYS A 341 12.88 -12.99 6.90
CA LYS A 341 13.28 -13.37 8.26
C LYS A 341 12.07 -13.63 9.15
N HIS A 342 11.09 -12.73 9.19
CA HIS A 342 9.90 -12.88 10.03
C HIS A 342 8.89 -13.90 9.47
N GLN A 343 8.79 -14.08 8.14
CA GLN A 343 8.01 -15.16 7.53
C GLN A 343 8.54 -16.58 7.83
N LEU A 344 9.85 -16.70 8.11
CA LEU A 344 10.51 -17.95 8.50
C LEU A 344 10.49 -18.16 10.02
N ALA A 345 10.92 -17.16 10.78
CA ALA A 345 11.00 -17.26 12.25
C ALA A 345 9.64 -17.52 12.90
N LYS A 346 8.56 -16.94 12.36
CA LYS A 346 7.20 -17.12 12.86
C LYS A 346 6.45 -18.32 12.29
N ASP A 347 7.02 -19.05 11.35
CA ASP A 347 6.49 -20.33 10.88
C ASP A 347 7.64 -21.27 10.45
N SER A 348 8.21 -21.93 11.46
CA SER A 348 9.27 -22.92 11.32
C SER A 348 8.78 -24.33 10.98
N ARG A 349 7.46 -24.58 11.03
CA ARG A 349 6.85 -25.92 10.93
C ARG A 349 6.00 -26.12 9.67
N GLY A 350 5.56 -25.03 9.06
CA GLY A 350 4.66 -25.01 7.91
C GLY A 350 3.21 -25.36 8.29
N PRO A 351 2.24 -25.07 7.41
CA PRO A 351 0.81 -25.20 7.74
C PRO A 351 0.40 -26.59 8.22
N LEU A 352 1.04 -27.67 7.74
CA LEU A 352 0.65 -29.03 8.13
C LEU A 352 0.96 -29.37 9.58
N LEU A 353 1.97 -28.73 10.19
CA LEU A 353 2.45 -29.00 11.55
C LEU A 353 2.31 -27.79 12.50
N ALA A 354 1.69 -26.71 12.02
CA ALA A 354 1.28 -25.57 12.84
C ALA A 354 0.17 -25.95 13.84
N ASN A 355 -0.01 -25.14 14.89
CA ASN A 355 -1.16 -25.24 15.80
C ASN A 355 -2.17 -24.12 15.45
N LYS A 356 -3.47 -24.39 15.59
CA LYS A 356 -4.55 -23.41 15.38
C LYS A 356 -4.38 -22.16 16.27
N ASN A 357 -3.88 -22.36 17.49
CA ASN A 357 -3.72 -21.32 18.51
C ASN A 357 -2.32 -20.65 18.46
N ASP A 358 -1.54 -20.90 17.41
CA ASP A 358 -0.19 -20.34 17.22
C ASP A 358 -0.29 -18.91 16.65
N GLU A 359 -0.21 -17.91 17.54
CA GLU A 359 -0.25 -16.49 17.14
C GLU A 359 0.90 -16.11 16.19
N GLU A 360 2.06 -16.77 16.32
CA GLU A 360 3.22 -16.52 15.46
C GLU A 360 2.94 -17.03 14.05
N PHE A 361 2.47 -18.27 13.90
CA PHE A 361 2.03 -18.82 12.61
C PHE A 361 0.94 -17.94 11.98
N CYS A 362 -0.03 -17.48 12.77
CA CYS A 362 -1.06 -16.57 12.31
C CYS A 362 -0.48 -15.23 11.80
N THR A 363 0.56 -14.71 12.47
CA THR A 363 1.30 -13.52 12.07
C THR A 363 2.14 -13.76 10.81
N ALA A 364 2.76 -14.93 10.65
CA ALA A 364 3.41 -15.32 9.40
C ALA A 364 2.40 -15.31 8.24
N MET A 365 1.17 -15.77 8.46
CA MET A 365 0.09 -15.73 7.47
C MET A 365 -0.45 -14.31 7.19
N THR A 366 -0.28 -13.35 8.10
CA THR A 366 -0.36 -11.91 7.77
C THR A 366 0.77 -11.51 6.82
N LEU A 367 2.02 -11.74 7.21
CA LEU A 367 3.23 -11.34 6.47
C LEU A 367 3.31 -11.96 5.06
N ARG A 368 2.65 -13.08 4.79
CA ARG A 368 2.60 -13.77 3.49
C ARG A 368 1.47 -13.31 2.56
N ASP A 369 0.58 -12.44 3.04
CA ASP A 369 -0.53 -11.88 2.28
C ASP A 369 -0.64 -10.33 2.40
N CYS A 370 0.41 -9.70 2.90
CA CYS A 370 0.63 -8.27 2.77
C CYS A 370 0.80 -7.85 1.29
N SER A 371 0.73 -6.54 1.05
CA SER A 371 1.07 -5.87 -0.21
C SER A 371 2.37 -5.10 -0.02
N LEU A 372 3.24 -5.06 -1.03
CA LEU A 372 4.35 -4.12 -1.13
C LEU A 372 4.01 -3.09 -2.20
N TYR A 373 4.08 -1.81 -1.82
CA TYR A 373 4.04 -0.69 -2.73
C TYR A 373 5.45 -0.18 -2.98
N MET A 374 5.75 0.23 -4.21
CA MET A 374 6.90 1.07 -4.55
C MET A 374 6.42 2.30 -5.30
N ARG A 375 6.89 3.49 -4.91
CA ARG A 375 6.58 4.78 -5.54
C ARG A 375 7.87 5.51 -5.85
N TYR A 376 7.94 6.14 -7.03
CA TYR A 376 9.14 6.77 -7.56
C TYR A 376 8.79 7.80 -8.64
N ARG A 377 9.59 8.87 -8.77
CA ARG A 377 9.53 9.81 -9.90
C ARG A 377 10.34 9.30 -11.08
N VAL A 378 9.89 9.64 -12.29
CA VAL A 378 10.66 9.50 -13.53
C VAL A 378 10.91 10.86 -14.18
N GLN A 379 12.11 11.03 -14.74
CA GLN A 379 12.49 12.24 -15.48
C GLN A 379 12.85 11.87 -16.93
N SER A 380 12.45 12.69 -17.90
CA SER A 380 12.77 12.49 -19.31
C SER A 380 14.14 13.10 -19.62
N ILE A 381 15.11 12.26 -19.99
CA ILE A 381 16.44 12.68 -20.45
C ILE A 381 16.64 12.10 -21.85
N GLY A 382 16.87 12.96 -22.84
CA GLY A 382 17.02 12.54 -24.25
C GLY A 382 15.79 11.80 -24.82
N GLY A 383 14.59 12.05 -24.27
CA GLY A 383 13.36 11.32 -24.62
C GLY A 383 13.19 9.97 -23.92
N GLN A 384 14.13 9.55 -23.06
CA GLN A 384 14.01 8.33 -22.26
C GLN A 384 13.65 8.66 -20.81
N GLU A 385 12.63 7.97 -20.27
CA GLU A 385 12.29 8.06 -18.85
C GLU A 385 13.33 7.33 -17.99
N THR A 386 13.94 8.04 -17.05
CA THR A 386 14.91 7.51 -16.07
C THR A 386 14.35 7.66 -14.66
N VAL A 387 14.65 6.72 -13.76
CA VAL A 387 14.17 6.75 -12.37
C VAL A 387 15.03 7.71 -11.54
N VAL A 388 14.40 8.63 -10.81
CA VAL A 388 15.09 9.49 -9.84
C VAL A 388 15.29 8.66 -8.56
N ALA A 389 16.52 8.17 -8.32
CA ALA A 389 16.80 7.19 -7.26
C ALA A 389 16.44 7.70 -5.85
N GLU A 390 16.62 9.00 -5.62
CA GLU A 390 16.37 9.72 -4.36
C GLU A 390 14.88 9.90 -4.07
N SER A 391 14.01 9.56 -5.03
CA SER A 391 12.54 9.60 -4.88
C SER A 391 11.93 8.22 -4.60
N PHE A 392 12.74 7.16 -4.56
CA PHE A 392 12.26 5.79 -4.39
C PHE A 392 11.88 5.51 -2.93
N GLU A 393 10.60 5.20 -2.71
CA GLU A 393 10.05 4.72 -1.44
C GLU A 393 9.36 3.37 -1.63
N ALA A 394 9.54 2.45 -0.68
CA ALA A 394 8.98 1.10 -0.74
C ALA A 394 8.39 0.67 0.62
N LYS A 395 7.09 0.37 0.68
CA LYS A 395 6.34 0.18 1.94
C LYS A 395 5.39 -1.01 1.93
N LEU A 396 5.32 -1.73 3.04
CA LEU A 396 4.39 -2.84 3.26
C LEU A 396 3.05 -2.37 3.82
N ALA A 397 1.96 -2.96 3.31
CA ALA A 397 0.56 -2.67 3.64
C ALA A 397 -0.30 -3.96 3.68
N ASP A 398 -1.61 -3.84 3.95
CA ASP A 398 -2.54 -4.98 4.11
C ASP A 398 -2.13 -5.98 5.22
N LEU A 399 -1.50 -5.47 6.27
CA LEU A 399 -0.95 -6.22 7.40
C LEU A 399 -2.03 -6.59 8.45
N ASP A 400 -3.24 -6.93 7.99
CA ASP A 400 -4.38 -7.32 8.85
C ASP A 400 -4.09 -8.60 9.64
N LYS A 401 -4.56 -8.65 10.91
CA LYS A 401 -4.68 -9.90 11.68
C LYS A 401 -5.56 -10.86 10.89
N LYS A 402 -4.99 -12.00 10.50
CA LYS A 402 -5.76 -13.10 9.94
C LYS A 402 -6.50 -13.81 11.08
N ASN A 403 -7.69 -14.35 10.83
CA ASN A 403 -8.42 -15.10 11.85
C ASN A 403 -8.14 -16.61 11.68
N ALA A 404 -7.41 -17.20 12.63
CA ALA A 404 -7.07 -18.61 12.59
C ALA A 404 -8.30 -19.52 12.76
N ASP A 405 -9.27 -19.14 13.60
CA ASP A 405 -10.49 -19.92 13.82
C ASP A 405 -11.25 -20.27 12.54
N TRP A 406 -11.32 -19.31 11.62
CA TRP A 406 -11.96 -19.48 10.32
C TRP A 406 -11.02 -20.02 9.23
N LYS A 407 -9.72 -19.65 9.26
CA LYS A 407 -8.81 -19.89 8.14
C LYS A 407 -7.83 -21.04 8.31
N PHE A 408 -7.65 -21.59 9.52
CA PHE A 408 -6.65 -22.61 9.78
C PHE A 408 -6.87 -23.89 8.96
N THR A 409 -8.10 -24.42 8.93
CA THR A 409 -8.46 -25.58 8.09
C THR A 409 -8.23 -25.29 6.61
N GLU A 410 -8.73 -24.14 6.11
CA GLU A 410 -8.50 -23.69 4.73
C GLU A 410 -7.00 -23.62 4.36
N TRP A 411 -6.13 -23.25 5.30
CA TRP A 411 -4.68 -23.24 5.10
C TRP A 411 -4.06 -24.64 5.10
N ARG A 412 -4.50 -25.54 5.99
CA ARG A 412 -4.04 -26.93 6.04
C ARG A 412 -4.47 -27.70 4.80
N ASP A 413 -5.74 -27.69 4.45
CA ASP A 413 -6.28 -28.42 3.29
C ASP A 413 -5.61 -27.99 1.98
N LYS A 414 -5.33 -26.68 1.85
CA LYS A 414 -4.60 -26.15 0.69
C LYS A 414 -3.14 -26.57 0.67
N GLU A 415 -2.50 -26.75 1.82
CA GLU A 415 -1.12 -27.22 1.89
C GLU A 415 -1.03 -28.72 1.63
N GLN A 416 -1.91 -29.50 2.26
CA GLN A 416 -2.00 -30.96 2.18
C GLN A 416 -2.21 -31.37 0.72
N ALA A 417 -3.17 -30.74 0.05
CA ALA A 417 -3.42 -30.98 -1.36
C ALA A 417 -2.38 -30.37 -2.32
N LEU A 418 -1.37 -29.61 -1.87
CA LEU A 418 -0.19 -29.29 -2.69
C LEU A 418 0.89 -30.39 -2.59
N VAL A 419 0.92 -31.11 -1.47
CA VAL A 419 1.75 -32.30 -1.24
C VAL A 419 1.16 -33.49 -1.99
N ASP A 420 -0.04 -33.93 -1.60
CA ASP A 420 -0.63 -35.20 -2.03
C ASP A 420 -0.95 -35.24 -3.53
N GLU A 421 -1.37 -34.11 -4.11
CA GLU A 421 -1.61 -34.01 -5.54
C GLU A 421 -0.31 -33.84 -6.36
N GLY A 422 0.87 -33.75 -5.75
CA GLY A 422 2.17 -33.68 -6.45
C GLY A 422 2.53 -32.32 -7.08
N TRP A 423 1.92 -31.21 -6.62
CA TRP A 423 2.22 -29.87 -7.17
C TRP A 423 3.60 -29.35 -6.78
N TYR A 424 4.14 -29.80 -5.64
CA TYR A 424 5.50 -29.51 -5.20
C TYR A 424 6.59 -30.18 -6.04
N THR A 425 6.30 -31.35 -6.62
CA THR A 425 7.27 -32.26 -7.26
C THR A 425 7.22 -32.23 -8.78
N GLY A 426 6.40 -31.37 -9.38
CA GLY A 426 6.53 -30.98 -10.80
C GLY A 426 5.25 -31.07 -11.64
N ARG A 427 4.13 -31.61 -11.11
CA ARG A 427 2.84 -31.74 -11.83
C ARG A 427 2.39 -30.45 -12.53
N GLY A 428 2.75 -29.29 -11.97
CA GLY A 428 2.41 -27.99 -12.52
C GLY A 428 3.23 -27.52 -13.73
N GLY A 429 4.36 -28.14 -14.06
CA GLY A 429 5.21 -27.69 -15.18
C GLY A 429 5.81 -26.28 -14.98
N MET A 430 6.10 -25.90 -13.74
CA MET A 430 6.49 -24.55 -13.29
C MET A 430 7.91 -24.12 -13.68
N LYS A 431 8.23 -24.10 -14.98
CA LYS A 431 9.60 -23.91 -15.53
C LYS A 431 10.35 -22.68 -15.00
N ASN A 432 9.65 -21.60 -14.68
CA ASN A 432 10.27 -20.34 -14.20
C ASN A 432 10.46 -20.28 -12.67
N CYS A 433 10.14 -21.35 -11.94
CA CYS A 433 10.30 -21.37 -10.49
C CYS A 433 11.78 -21.40 -10.08
N ALA A 434 12.19 -20.58 -9.11
CA ALA A 434 13.56 -20.51 -8.62
C ALA A 434 14.09 -21.78 -7.90
N LEU A 435 13.28 -22.83 -7.79
CA LEU A 435 13.69 -24.16 -7.32
C LEU A 435 13.89 -25.19 -8.46
N GLN A 436 13.56 -24.81 -9.71
CA GLN A 436 13.91 -25.60 -10.89
C GLN A 436 15.41 -25.46 -11.16
N ARG A 437 16.11 -26.59 -11.20
CA ARG A 437 17.53 -26.69 -11.58
C ARG A 437 17.74 -26.21 -13.01
#